data_AF-A0A7Y1FY02-F1
#
_entry.id   AF-A0A7Y1FY02-F1
#
_cell.length_a   1.000
_cell.length_b   1.000
_cell.length_c   1.000
_cell.angle_alpha   90.00
_cell.angle_beta   90.00
_cell.angle_gamma   90.00
#
_symmetry.space_group_name_H-M   'P 1'
#
loop_
_entity.id
_entity.type
_entity.pdbx_description
1 polymer ?
#
loop_
_entity_poly.entity_id
_entity_poly.type
_entity_poly.pdbx_seq_one_letter_code
_entity_poly.pdbx_strand_id
1 'polypeptide(L)'
;MKGEYQLEEQVRLARRLVWTIGGVLLVAVLLALAWKIAQVSERRAQQATREYLASSLISLTAEQLAQDRLLTRGMLTANPFQLLRWQQDNYCGELARGDTPASGCWYWMADPGWVLYRWRFSDGWAEDSTELQAYRVQAVPQATATGAHWQGRGLALELQAVPKAQLAAQGLIE
;
A
#
# COMPACT_ATOMS: atom_id res chain seq x y z
N MET A 1 -38.23 21.78 52.92
CA MET A 1 -37.94 22.43 51.62
C MET A 1 -36.46 22.36 51.19
N LYS A 2 -35.51 21.78 51.95
CA LYS A 2 -34.09 21.64 51.48
C LYS A 2 -33.83 20.41 50.59
N GLY A 3 -34.67 19.38 50.66
CA GLY A 3 -34.48 18.13 49.91
C GLY A 3 -34.81 18.21 48.42
N GLU A 4 -35.81 19.01 48.02
CA GLU A 4 -36.22 19.15 46.61
C GLU A 4 -35.20 19.92 45.76
N TYR A 5 -34.52 20.92 46.35
CA TYR A 5 -33.46 21.67 45.68
C TYR A 5 -32.23 20.81 45.38
N GLN A 6 -31.86 19.87 46.26
CA GLN A 6 -30.73 18.96 46.02
C GLN A 6 -31.03 17.94 44.92
N LEU A 7 -32.30 17.53 44.76
CA LEU A 7 -32.73 16.64 43.68
C LEU A 7 -32.66 17.33 42.31
N GLU A 8 -33.10 18.58 42.18
CA GLU A 8 -33.05 19.31 40.91
C GLU A 8 -31.63 19.64 40.43
N GLU A 9 -30.71 19.88 41.36
CA GLU A 9 -29.31 20.17 41.05
C GLU A 9 -28.58 18.90 40.58
N GLN A 10 -28.87 17.76 41.23
CA GLN A 10 -28.36 16.45 40.82
C GLN A 10 -28.89 16.02 39.45
N VAL A 11 -30.17 16.28 39.13
CA VAL A 11 -30.74 15.94 37.81
C VAL A 11 -30.11 16.79 36.69
N ARG A 12 -29.83 18.08 36.95
CA ARG A 12 -29.15 18.97 35.98
C ARG A 12 -27.70 18.55 35.73
N LEU A 13 -26.98 18.15 36.78
CA LEU A 13 -25.61 17.62 36.66
C LEU A 13 -25.59 16.27 35.96
N ALA A 14 -26.52 15.36 36.30
CA ALA A 14 -26.65 14.06 35.64
C ALA A 14 -26.97 14.21 34.15
N ARG A 15 -27.88 15.12 33.78
CA ARG A 15 -28.19 15.40 32.37
C ARG A 15 -26.99 15.97 31.63
N ARG A 16 -26.23 16.90 32.23
CA ARG A 16 -24.97 17.40 31.62
C ARG A 16 -23.95 16.28 31.45
N LEU A 17 -23.77 15.43 32.46
CA LEU A 17 -22.87 14.28 32.40
C LEU A 17 -23.24 13.31 31.27
N VAL A 18 -24.53 12.99 31.12
CA VAL A 18 -25.02 12.13 30.03
C VAL A 18 -24.74 12.76 28.67
N TRP A 19 -24.95 14.08 28.53
CA TRP A 19 -24.63 14.79 27.28
C TRP A 19 -23.13 14.84 26.99
N THR A 20 -22.29 15.07 28.01
CA THR A 20 -20.83 15.07 27.83
C THR A 20 -20.30 13.68 27.51
N ILE A 21 -20.78 12.64 28.22
CA ILE A 21 -20.38 11.25 27.99
C ILE A 21 -20.87 10.79 26.62
N GLY A 22 -22.12 11.10 26.26
CA GLY A 22 -22.68 10.80 24.94
C GLY A 22 -21.92 11.51 23.83
N GLY A 23 -21.56 12.78 24.02
CA GLY A 23 -20.74 13.54 23.08
C GLY A 23 -19.34 12.95 22.91
N VAL A 24 -18.67 12.60 24.01
CA VAL A 24 -17.34 11.97 23.97
C VAL A 24 -17.39 10.60 23.28
N LEU A 25 -18.40 9.78 23.58
CA LEU A 25 -18.61 8.51 22.89
C LEU A 25 -18.84 8.70 21.38
N LEU A 26 -19.67 9.68 21.01
CA LEU A 26 -19.93 9.98 19.61
C LEU A 26 -18.64 10.42 18.88
N VAL A 27 -17.84 11.30 19.50
CA VAL A 27 -16.55 11.73 18.94
C VAL A 27 -15.59 10.54 18.81
N ALA A 28 -15.52 9.67 19.81
CA ALA A 28 -14.67 8.48 19.76
C ALA A 28 -15.09 7.53 18.61
N VAL A 29 -16.39 7.35 18.39
CA VAL A 29 -16.92 6.54 17.27
C VAL A 29 -16.59 7.17 15.93
N LEU A 30 -16.78 8.48 15.78
CA LEU A 30 -16.46 9.19 14.53
C LEU A 30 -14.97 9.11 14.20
N LEU A 31 -14.10 9.27 15.18
CA LEU A 31 -12.65 9.11 15.01
C LEU A 31 -12.27 7.68 14.59
N ALA A 32 -12.87 6.66 15.22
CA ALA A 32 -12.64 5.27 14.86
C ALA A 32 -13.08 4.96 13.41
N LEU A 33 -14.21 5.53 12.97
CA LEU A 33 -14.70 5.40 11.60
C LEU A 33 -13.78 6.11 10.60
N ALA A 34 -13.36 7.35 10.89
CA ALA A 34 -12.42 8.09 10.05
C ALA A 34 -11.10 7.32 9.87
N TRP A 35 -10.57 6.73 10.94
CA TRP A 35 -9.38 5.88 10.90
C TRP A 35 -9.58 4.65 10.01
N LYS A 36 -10.71 3.95 10.15
CA LYS A 36 -11.05 2.79 9.31
C LYS A 36 -11.18 3.16 7.84
N ILE A 37 -11.76 4.31 7.53
CA ILE A 37 -11.87 4.81 6.15
C ILE A 37 -10.48 5.09 5.58
N ALA A 38 -9.60 5.73 6.36
CA ALA A 38 -8.22 5.98 5.94
C ALA A 38 -7.46 4.67 5.62
N GLN A 39 -7.54 3.67 6.51
CA GLN A 39 -6.96 2.34 6.29
C GLN A 39 -7.48 1.67 5.01
N VAL A 40 -8.80 1.66 4.80
CA VAL A 40 -9.40 1.03 3.61
C VAL A 40 -9.03 1.80 2.34
N SER A 41 -8.96 3.13 2.40
CA SER A 41 -8.57 3.95 1.26
C SER A 41 -7.12 3.67 0.84
N GLU A 42 -6.21 3.51 1.79
CA GLU A 42 -4.80 3.21 1.51
C GLU A 42 -4.66 1.79 0.95
N ARG A 43 -5.39 0.81 1.50
CA ARG A 43 -5.47 -0.55 0.93
C ARG A 43 -5.91 -0.54 -0.52
N ARG A 44 -6.95 0.22 -0.84
CA ARG A 44 -7.48 0.33 -2.20
C ARG A 44 -6.52 1.06 -3.13
N ALA A 45 -5.89 2.14 -2.67
CA ALA A 45 -4.89 2.86 -3.44
C ALA A 45 -3.69 1.96 -3.78
N GLN A 46 -3.21 1.19 -2.79
CA GLN A 46 -2.12 0.24 -2.94
C GLN A 46 -2.45 -0.90 -3.91
N GLN A 47 -3.65 -1.48 -3.78
CA GLN A 47 -4.14 -2.51 -4.70
C GLN A 47 -4.29 -1.98 -6.12
N ALA A 48 -4.87 -0.78 -6.28
CA ALA A 48 -4.99 -0.13 -7.58
C ALA A 48 -3.61 0.10 -8.20
N THR A 49 -2.65 0.66 -7.46
CA THR A 49 -1.27 0.83 -7.94
C THR A 49 -0.66 -0.49 -8.42
N ARG A 50 -0.84 -1.56 -7.65
CA ARG A 50 -0.32 -2.89 -8.00
C ARG A 50 -0.97 -3.43 -9.28
N GLU A 51 -2.29 -3.32 -9.40
CA GLU A 51 -3.04 -3.75 -10.58
C GLU A 51 -2.68 -2.93 -11.83
N TYR A 52 -2.48 -1.62 -11.67
CA TYR A 52 -1.99 -0.75 -12.74
C TYR A 52 -0.57 -1.11 -13.18
N LEU A 53 0.33 -1.39 -12.23
CA LEU A 53 1.68 -1.87 -12.55
C LEU A 53 1.62 -3.22 -13.29
N ALA A 54 0.82 -4.17 -12.81
CA ALA A 54 0.68 -5.48 -13.44
C ALA A 54 0.10 -5.38 -14.87
N SER A 55 -0.98 -4.62 -15.06
CA SER A 55 -1.59 -4.41 -16.38
C SER A 55 -0.65 -3.69 -17.35
N SER A 56 0.13 -2.72 -16.87
CA SER A 56 1.11 -2.02 -17.70
C SER A 56 2.27 -2.93 -18.11
N LEU A 57 2.76 -3.79 -17.20
CA LEU A 57 3.76 -4.81 -17.50
C LEU A 57 3.24 -5.80 -18.56
N ILE A 58 1.98 -6.23 -18.45
CA ILE A 58 1.33 -7.09 -19.45
C ILE A 58 1.27 -6.37 -20.80
N SER A 59 0.84 -5.11 -20.85
CA SER A 59 0.79 -4.32 -22.08
C SER A 59 2.17 -4.18 -22.73
N LEU A 60 3.22 -3.94 -21.94
CA LEU A 60 4.59 -3.86 -22.43
C LEU A 60 5.06 -5.20 -23.00
N THR A 61 4.75 -6.31 -22.34
CA THR A 61 5.09 -7.63 -22.88
C THR A 61 4.37 -7.93 -24.19
N ALA A 62 3.09 -7.54 -24.32
CA ALA A 62 2.33 -7.69 -25.54
C ALA A 62 2.92 -6.85 -26.69
N GLU A 63 3.33 -5.61 -26.40
CA GLU A 63 3.94 -4.72 -27.40
C GLU A 63 5.31 -5.25 -27.87
N GLN A 64 6.17 -5.72 -26.96
CA GLN A 64 7.46 -6.30 -27.32
C GLN A 64 7.31 -7.58 -28.14
N LEU A 65 6.34 -8.44 -27.79
CA LEU A 65 6.01 -9.64 -28.56
C LEU A 65 5.47 -9.31 -29.96
N ALA A 66 4.62 -8.29 -30.09
CA ALA A 66 4.14 -7.81 -31.39
C ALA A 66 5.28 -7.26 -32.26
N GLN A 67 6.33 -6.73 -31.65
CA GLN A 67 7.56 -6.27 -32.31
C GLN A 67 8.59 -7.38 -32.52
N ASP A 68 8.26 -8.64 -32.20
CA ASP A 68 9.14 -9.81 -32.28
C ASP A 68 10.46 -9.65 -31.48
N ARG A 69 10.43 -8.80 -30.44
CA ARG A 69 11.56 -8.55 -29.55
C ARG A 69 11.44 -9.43 -28.31
N LEU A 70 12.51 -10.17 -28.04
CA LEU A 70 12.63 -10.97 -26.83
C LEU A 70 12.81 -10.06 -25.60
N LEU A 71 12.06 -10.35 -24.53
CA LEU A 71 12.25 -9.68 -23.24
C LEU A 71 13.71 -9.80 -22.78
N THR A 72 14.37 -8.66 -22.66
CA THR A 72 15.79 -8.58 -22.29
C THR A 72 15.93 -8.56 -20.77
N ARG A 73 16.98 -9.17 -20.22
CA ARG A 73 17.25 -9.16 -18.76
C ARG A 73 17.27 -7.75 -18.15
N GLY A 74 17.66 -6.74 -18.92
CA GLY A 74 17.66 -5.33 -18.48
C GLY A 74 16.27 -4.78 -18.13
N MET A 75 15.19 -5.32 -18.69
CA MET A 75 13.82 -4.93 -18.31
C MET A 75 13.41 -5.45 -16.93
N LEU A 76 14.03 -6.54 -16.45
CA LEU A 76 13.76 -7.08 -15.11
C LEU A 76 14.38 -6.22 -14.01
N THR A 77 15.47 -5.52 -14.34
CA THR A 77 16.20 -4.63 -13.43
C THR A 77 15.92 -3.15 -13.69
N ALA A 78 15.09 -2.84 -14.68
CA ALA A 78 14.68 -1.47 -14.98
C ALA A 78 13.59 -1.03 -14.00
N ASN A 79 13.59 0.26 -13.68
CA ASN A 79 12.56 0.87 -12.85
C ASN A 79 11.19 0.73 -13.53
N PRO A 80 10.25 -0.06 -12.98
CA PRO A 80 8.97 -0.30 -13.61
C PRO A 80 8.12 0.97 -13.69
N PHE A 81 8.36 1.96 -12.81
CA PHE A 81 7.67 3.25 -12.89
C PHE A 81 8.13 4.11 -14.06
N GLN A 82 9.38 3.97 -14.52
CA GLN A 82 9.87 4.65 -15.72
C GLN A 82 9.34 4.00 -17.01
N LEU A 83 8.93 2.73 -16.94
CA LEU A 83 8.29 2.02 -18.06
C LEU A 83 6.81 2.38 -18.22
N LEU A 84 6.19 3.01 -17.21
CA LEU A 84 4.81 3.48 -17.27
C LEU A 84 4.69 4.75 -18.11
N ARG A 85 3.66 4.84 -18.95
CA ARG A 85 3.29 6.10 -19.62
C ARG A 85 2.76 7.16 -18.65
N TRP A 86 2.27 6.75 -17.47
CA TRP A 86 1.70 7.65 -16.46
C TRP A 86 2.45 7.45 -15.13
N GLN A 87 3.02 8.53 -14.60
CA GLN A 87 3.71 8.53 -13.32
C GLN A 87 2.69 8.61 -12.20
N GLN A 88 2.77 7.72 -11.21
CA GLN A 88 1.84 7.76 -10.08
C GLN A 88 2.20 8.88 -9.13
N ASP A 89 1.18 9.57 -8.61
CA ASP A 89 1.35 10.70 -7.69
C ASP A 89 2.05 10.31 -6.39
N ASN A 90 1.94 9.03 -6.00
CA ASN A 90 2.55 8.49 -4.79
C ASN A 90 3.94 7.89 -5.04
N TYR A 91 4.53 8.07 -6.23
CA TYR A 91 5.90 7.65 -6.51
C TYR A 91 6.89 8.72 -6.06
N CYS A 92 7.71 8.38 -5.06
CA CYS A 92 8.59 9.32 -4.36
C CYS A 92 10.06 9.20 -4.82
N GLY A 93 10.35 8.37 -5.82
CA GLY A 93 11.65 8.30 -6.49
C GLY A 93 12.41 7.01 -6.24
N GLU A 94 13.73 7.10 -6.41
CA GLU A 94 14.65 5.98 -6.17
C GLU A 94 15.21 6.04 -4.76
N LEU A 95 15.28 4.88 -4.09
CA LEU A 95 15.76 4.74 -2.73
C LEU A 95 17.11 4.04 -2.73
N ALA A 96 18.10 4.63 -2.06
CA ALA A 96 19.40 4.02 -1.92
C ALA A 96 19.35 2.90 -0.87
N ARG A 97 20.33 1.98 -0.93
CA ARG A 97 20.46 0.93 0.08
C ARG A 97 20.78 1.56 1.45
N GLY A 98 20.01 1.20 2.47
CA GLY A 98 20.16 1.71 3.83
C GLY A 98 19.27 2.91 4.17
N ASP A 99 18.61 3.52 3.18
CA ASP A 99 17.63 4.56 3.44
C ASP A 99 16.28 3.96 3.86
N THR A 100 15.63 4.60 4.82
CA THR A 100 14.29 4.22 5.26
C THR A 100 13.22 4.85 4.37
N PRO A 101 12.32 4.05 3.76
CA PRO A 101 11.23 4.60 2.94
C PRO A 101 10.21 5.34 3.81
N ALA A 102 9.74 6.48 3.31
CA ALA A 102 8.64 7.22 3.91
C ALA A 102 7.31 6.46 3.77
N SER A 103 6.42 6.63 4.75
CA SER A 103 5.08 6.03 4.74
C SER A 103 4.18 6.67 3.67
N GLY A 104 3.41 5.86 2.95
CA GLY A 104 2.50 6.28 1.89
C GLY A 104 3.16 6.51 0.52
N CYS A 105 4.47 6.29 0.43
CA CYS A 105 5.27 6.49 -0.78
C CYS A 105 5.71 5.16 -1.40
N TRP A 106 5.70 5.13 -2.73
CA TRP A 106 6.33 4.08 -3.53
C TRP A 106 7.76 4.50 -3.90
N TYR A 107 8.71 3.61 -3.69
CA TYR A 107 10.10 3.80 -4.05
C TYR A 107 10.61 2.68 -4.94
N TRP A 108 11.59 3.01 -5.80
CA TRP A 108 12.35 2.02 -6.56
C TRP A 108 13.75 1.85 -5.99
N MET A 109 14.18 0.63 -5.73
CA MET A 109 15.53 0.30 -5.28
C MET A 109 16.24 -0.45 -6.39
N ALA A 110 17.21 0.21 -7.04
CA ALA A 110 17.87 -0.32 -8.24
C ALA A 110 18.65 -1.62 -8.00
N ASP A 111 19.25 -1.77 -6.83
CA ASP A 111 19.95 -3.00 -6.41
C ASP A 111 19.37 -3.46 -5.06
N PRO A 112 18.43 -4.43 -5.07
CA PRO A 112 18.34 -5.55 -6.03
C PRO A 112 17.25 -5.48 -7.13
N GLY A 113 16.63 -4.32 -7.38
CA GLY A 113 15.55 -4.17 -8.36
C GLY A 113 14.16 -4.37 -7.74
N TRP A 114 13.93 -3.73 -6.59
CA TRP A 114 12.69 -3.85 -5.82
C TRP A 114 11.87 -2.57 -5.86
N VAL A 115 10.56 -2.73 -5.94
CA VAL A 115 9.59 -1.69 -5.66
C VAL A 115 9.18 -1.80 -4.19
N LEU A 116 9.37 -0.74 -3.43
CA LEU A 116 9.09 -0.67 -2.00
C LEU A 116 7.87 0.21 -1.74
N TYR A 117 7.02 -0.21 -0.81
CA TYR A 117 5.91 0.58 -0.29
C TYR A 117 5.76 0.39 1.20
N ARG A 118 5.82 1.48 1.95
CA ARG A 118 5.59 1.49 3.39
C ARG A 118 4.20 2.04 3.70
N TRP A 119 3.44 1.33 4.49
CA TRP A 119 2.08 1.71 4.85
C TRP A 119 2.07 2.88 5.85
N ARG A 120 1.16 3.83 5.68
CA ARG A 120 0.92 4.94 6.62
C ARG A 120 -0.12 4.60 7.69
N PHE A 121 -1.09 3.77 7.35
CA PHE A 121 -2.14 3.30 8.24
C PHE A 121 -2.19 1.76 8.22
N SER A 122 -1.26 1.08 8.92
CA SER A 122 -1.36 -0.37 9.10
C SER A 122 -2.35 -0.76 10.20
N ASP A 123 -2.45 -2.05 10.52
CA ASP A 123 -3.34 -2.59 11.54
C ASP A 123 -2.99 -2.06 12.94
N GLY A 124 -3.64 -0.96 13.34
CA GLY A 124 -3.58 -0.41 14.69
C GLY A 124 -3.45 1.11 14.71
N TRP A 125 -3.50 1.70 15.91
CA TRP A 125 -3.14 3.10 16.17
C TRP A 125 -1.64 3.23 16.54
N ALA A 126 -0.84 2.20 16.23
CA ALA A 126 0.59 2.23 16.47
C ALA A 126 1.25 3.11 15.40
N GLU A 127 1.95 4.14 15.85
CA GLU A 127 2.66 5.13 15.03
C GLU A 127 3.81 4.48 14.21
N ASP A 128 4.29 3.30 14.66
CA ASP A 128 5.27 2.47 13.97
C ASP A 128 4.63 1.31 13.19
N SER A 129 3.83 1.65 12.19
CA SER A 129 3.48 0.69 11.15
C SER A 129 4.73 0.36 10.32
N THR A 130 5.53 -0.59 10.78
CA THR A 130 6.72 -1.15 10.12
C THR A 130 6.40 -2.08 8.95
N GLU A 131 5.15 -2.08 8.47
CA GLU A 131 4.75 -2.97 7.38
C GLU A 131 5.26 -2.42 6.04
N LEU A 132 6.53 -2.72 5.77
CA LEU A 132 7.17 -2.53 4.49
C LEU A 132 6.81 -3.71 3.59
N GLN A 133 6.23 -3.42 2.44
CA GLN A 133 6.02 -4.38 1.37
C GLN A 133 7.01 -4.11 0.25
N ALA A 134 7.61 -5.17 -0.25
CA ALA A 134 8.49 -5.11 -1.39
C ALA A 134 7.97 -6.02 -2.49
N TYR A 135 8.20 -5.59 -3.72
CA TYR A 135 7.81 -6.29 -4.91
C TYR A 135 8.97 -6.32 -5.89
N ARG A 136 9.11 -7.42 -6.62
CA ARG A 136 10.10 -7.56 -7.70
C ARG A 136 9.40 -7.92 -8.99
N VAL A 137 9.94 -7.44 -10.10
CA VAL A 137 9.50 -7.86 -11.43
C VAL A 137 10.15 -9.20 -11.75
N GLN A 138 9.35 -10.22 -12.06
CA GLN A 138 9.84 -11.54 -12.44
C GLN A 138 9.27 -11.94 -13.81
N ALA A 139 10.12 -12.54 -14.64
CA ALA A 139 9.67 -13.22 -15.84
C ALA A 139 9.08 -14.58 -15.47
N VAL A 140 7.81 -14.81 -15.81
CA VAL A 140 7.12 -16.08 -15.65
C VAL A 140 6.74 -16.67 -17.01
N PRO A 141 6.77 -18.00 -17.16
CA PRO A 141 6.25 -18.66 -18.35
C PRO A 141 4.76 -18.32 -18.54
N GLN A 142 4.36 -18.00 -19.77
CA GLN A 142 2.98 -17.58 -20.07
C GLN A 142 1.91 -18.59 -19.68
N ALA A 143 2.21 -19.90 -19.69
CA ALA A 143 1.29 -20.95 -19.27
C ALA A 143 0.84 -20.83 -17.80
N THR A 144 1.60 -20.08 -16.99
CA THR A 144 1.37 -19.87 -15.55
C THR A 144 1.02 -18.43 -15.19
N ALA A 145 1.01 -17.50 -16.15
CA ALA A 145 0.77 -16.09 -15.87
C ALA A 145 -0.73 -15.80 -15.70
N THR A 146 -1.03 -14.99 -14.68
CA THR A 146 -2.39 -14.56 -14.34
C THR A 146 -2.88 -13.54 -15.38
N GLY A 147 -3.89 -13.90 -16.19
CA GLY A 147 -4.41 -13.05 -17.27
C GLY A 147 -3.85 -13.34 -18.67
N ALA A 148 -3.21 -14.49 -18.86
CA ALA A 148 -2.67 -14.89 -20.17
C ALA A 148 -3.79 -15.32 -21.15
N HIS A 149 -4.27 -14.37 -21.96
CA HIS A 149 -5.11 -14.63 -23.15
C HIS A 149 -4.27 -14.91 -24.41
N TRP A 150 -2.93 -14.92 -24.31
CA TRP A 150 -2.02 -14.97 -25.44
C TRP A 150 -1.39 -16.35 -25.57
N GLN A 151 -1.66 -17.04 -26.67
CA GLN A 151 -1.10 -18.36 -27.00
C GLN A 151 0.19 -18.16 -27.82
N GLY A 152 1.37 -18.17 -27.20
CA GLY A 152 2.63 -18.06 -27.96
C GLY A 152 3.91 -18.11 -27.15
N ARG A 153 5.04 -18.39 -27.81
CA ARG A 153 6.39 -18.41 -27.23
C ARG A 153 6.77 -17.02 -26.68
N GLY A 154 6.53 -16.77 -25.40
CA GLY A 154 6.92 -15.53 -24.75
C GLY A 154 7.01 -15.64 -23.23
N LEU A 155 7.76 -14.72 -22.61
CA LEU A 155 7.83 -14.54 -21.16
C LEU A 155 6.86 -13.43 -20.77
N ALA A 156 6.06 -13.63 -19.72
CA ALA A 156 5.23 -12.58 -19.13
C ALA A 156 5.99 -11.95 -17.95
N LEU A 157 5.81 -10.63 -17.72
CA LEU A 157 6.34 -9.95 -16.55
C LEU A 157 5.26 -9.87 -15.49
N GLU A 158 5.56 -10.38 -14.29
CA GLU A 158 4.66 -10.28 -13.14
C GLU A 158 5.34 -9.58 -11.96
N LEU A 159 4.50 -8.89 -11.19
CA LEU A 159 4.92 -8.24 -9.95
C LEU A 159 4.76 -9.22 -8.77
N GLN A 160 5.87 -9.79 -8.32
CA GLN A 160 5.89 -10.77 -7.24
C GLN A 160 6.22 -10.09 -5.90
N ALA A 161 5.46 -10.41 -4.86
CA ALA A 161 5.78 -9.97 -3.50
C ALA A 161 7.08 -10.63 -3.01
N VAL A 162 7.97 -9.83 -2.43
CA VAL A 162 9.21 -10.28 -1.82
C VAL A 162 8.91 -10.74 -0.38
N PRO A 163 9.35 -11.96 0.02
CA PRO A 163 9.13 -12.46 1.38
C PRO A 163 9.78 -11.56 2.44
N LYS A 164 9.14 -11.41 3.62
CA LYS A 164 9.66 -10.63 4.75
C LYS A 164 11.09 -11.05 5.15
N ALA A 165 11.42 -12.34 5.07
CA ALA A 165 12.78 -12.83 5.36
C ALA A 165 13.88 -12.21 4.44
N GLN A 166 13.55 -11.91 3.18
CA GLN A 166 14.50 -11.27 2.26
C GLN A 166 14.62 -9.76 2.53
N LEU A 167 13.54 -9.14 3.00
CA LEU A 167 13.56 -7.74 3.45
C LEU A 167 14.43 -7.56 4.70
N ALA A 168 14.29 -8.47 5.66
CA ALA A 168 15.11 -8.48 6.88
C ALA A 168 16.59 -8.71 6.56
N ALA A 169 16.90 -9.62 5.63
CA ALA A 169 18.27 -9.87 5.18
C ALA A 169 18.94 -8.65 4.52
N GLN A 170 18.16 -7.70 4.01
CA GLN A 170 18.64 -6.44 3.44
C GLN A 170 18.66 -5.28 4.46
N GLY A 171 18.33 -5.55 5.73
CA GLY A 171 18.28 -4.53 6.79
C GLY A 171 17.14 -3.51 6.62
N LEU A 172 16.10 -3.85 5.84
CA LEU A 172 14.97 -2.94 5.58
C LEU A 172 13.85 -3.05 6.61
N ILE A 173 13.85 -4.13 7.39
CA ILE A 173 12.98 -4.37 8.53
C ILE A 173 13.79 -5.12 9.61
N GLU A 174 13.48 -4.87 10.88
CA GLU A 174 14.05 -5.60 12.03
C GLU A 174 13.38 -6.95 12.29
#